data_AF-A0A2G7FI03-F1
#
_entry.id   AF-A0A2G7FI03-F1
#
_cell.length_a   1.000
_cell.length_b   1.000
_cell.length_c   1.000
_cell.angle_alpha   90.00
_cell.angle_beta   90.00
_cell.angle_gamma   90.00
#
_symmetry.space_group_name_H-M   'P 1'
#
loop_
_entity.id
_entity.type
_entity.pdbx_description
1 polymer ?
#
loop_
_entity_poly.entity_id
_entity_poly.type
_entity_poly.pdbx_seq_one_letter_code
_entity_poly.pdbx_strand_id
1 'polypeptide(L)'
;MSSEASADDINLVAEYLGDQQIQDLSSSTSVDCMVICASAILYQAEHLFRVLQERPSLSKCLVLCGGVGHSTHFMYDAVAQHPRFSEIAQDIHGLPEARVLERILDTFFDRSAITDGGCMILVEDNRPTVD
;
A
#
# COMPACT_ATOMS: atom_id res chain seq x y z
N MET A 1 -4.97 -32.48 8.23
CA MET A 1 -6.09 -32.42 7.26
C MET A 1 -7.07 -31.42 7.81
N SER A 2 -7.09 -30.21 7.26
CA SER A 2 -8.09 -29.20 7.57
C SER A 2 -9.41 -29.64 6.95
N SER A 3 -10.50 -29.73 7.72
CA SER A 3 -11.83 -30.03 7.17
C SER A 3 -12.35 -28.82 6.37
N GLU A 4 -13.21 -29.05 5.38
CA GLU A 4 -13.84 -27.97 4.58
C GLU A 4 -14.52 -26.91 5.48
N ALA A 5 -15.17 -27.34 6.58
CA ALA A 5 -15.73 -26.45 7.59
C ALA A 5 -14.73 -25.43 8.16
N SER A 6 -13.44 -25.78 8.26
CA SER A 6 -12.41 -24.87 8.76
C SER A 6 -11.99 -23.83 7.72
N ALA A 7 -12.10 -24.14 6.42
CA ALA A 7 -11.79 -23.17 5.36
C ALA A 7 -12.92 -22.15 5.23
N ASP A 8 -14.17 -22.61 5.31
CA ASP A 8 -15.35 -21.75 5.27
C ASP A 8 -15.37 -20.76 6.44
N ASP A 9 -15.03 -21.22 7.65
CA ASP A 9 -14.93 -20.34 8.82
C ASP A 9 -13.82 -19.28 8.67
N ILE A 10 -12.67 -19.65 8.11
CA ILE A 10 -11.58 -18.71 7.82
C ILE A 10 -12.02 -17.68 6.78
N ASN A 11 -12.68 -18.11 5.71
CA ASN A 11 -13.15 -17.22 4.66
C ASN A 11 -14.22 -16.26 5.18
N LEU A 12 -15.12 -16.72 6.06
CA LEU A 12 -16.13 -15.87 6.69
C LEU A 12 -15.49 -14.77 7.55
N VAL A 13 -14.47 -15.10 8.35
CA VAL A 13 -13.73 -14.11 9.13
C VAL A 13 -12.94 -13.16 8.22
N ALA A 14 -12.33 -13.67 7.15
CA ALA A 14 -11.59 -12.87 6.19
C ALA A 14 -12.50 -11.87 5.46
N GLU A 15 -13.69 -12.29 5.05
CA GLU A 15 -14.70 -11.42 4.44
C GLU A 15 -15.17 -10.34 5.42
N TYR A 16 -15.44 -10.73 6.68
CA TYR A 16 -15.80 -9.78 7.73
C TYR A 16 -14.71 -8.74 8.01
N LEU A 17 -13.44 -9.17 8.12
CA LEU A 17 -12.31 -8.26 8.35
C LEU A 17 -11.98 -7.41 7.12
N GLY A 18 -12.23 -7.92 5.93
CA GLY A 18 -12.00 -7.22 4.67
C GLY A 18 -12.96 -6.05 4.44
N ASP A 19 -14.17 -6.10 5.01
CA ASP A 19 -15.26 -5.12 4.89
C ASP A 19 -15.23 -4.41 3.52
N GLN A 20 -15.39 -5.20 2.46
CA GLN A 20 -15.15 -4.74 1.10
C GLN A 20 -16.26 -3.79 0.62
N GLN A 21 -16.17 -2.52 1.00
CA GLN A 21 -17.10 -1.46 0.59
C GLN A 21 -16.89 -1.01 -0.86
N ILE A 22 -15.70 -1.24 -1.40
CA ILE A 22 -15.31 -0.93 -2.78
C ILE A 22 -14.91 -2.21 -3.48
N GLN A 23 -15.65 -2.59 -4.52
CA GLN A 23 -15.35 -3.80 -5.30
C GLN A 23 -14.13 -3.64 -6.21
N ASP A 24 -14.00 -2.48 -6.85
CA ASP A 24 -12.93 -2.20 -7.81
C ASP A 24 -12.57 -0.71 -7.81
N LEU A 25 -11.31 -0.45 -7.49
CA LEU A 25 -10.75 0.90 -7.44
C LEU A 25 -10.73 1.54 -8.83
N SER A 26 -10.56 0.74 -9.89
CA SER A 26 -10.44 1.21 -11.27
C SER A 26 -11.76 1.70 -11.87
N SER A 27 -12.90 1.39 -11.25
CA SER A 27 -14.25 1.86 -11.63
C SER A 27 -14.91 2.75 -10.56
N SER A 28 -14.22 3.03 -9.46
CA SER A 28 -14.72 3.87 -8.36
C SER A 28 -14.88 5.34 -8.77
N THR A 29 -15.77 6.05 -8.07
CA THR A 29 -15.91 7.50 -8.15
C THR A 29 -14.67 8.20 -7.60
N SER A 30 -14.35 9.39 -8.12
CA SER A 30 -13.23 10.17 -7.58
C SER A 30 -13.50 10.60 -6.14
N VAL A 31 -12.41 10.71 -5.37
CA VAL A 31 -12.42 11.12 -3.97
C VAL A 31 -11.44 12.29 -3.76
N ASP A 32 -11.62 13.04 -2.68
CA ASP A 32 -10.70 14.14 -2.38
C ASP A 32 -9.36 13.64 -1.81
N CYS A 33 -9.37 12.49 -1.12
CA CYS A 33 -8.17 11.94 -0.49
C CYS A 33 -8.25 10.41 -0.42
N MET A 34 -7.13 9.76 -0.68
CA MET A 34 -6.89 8.35 -0.40
C MET A 34 -5.77 8.23 0.62
N VAL A 35 -5.94 7.35 1.60
CA VAL A 35 -4.93 7.03 2.60
C VAL A 35 -4.58 5.56 2.46
N ILE A 36 -3.30 5.25 2.24
CA ILE A 36 -2.79 3.89 2.30
C ILE A 36 -1.95 3.71 3.55
N CYS A 37 -2.40 2.80 4.43
CA CYS A 37 -1.60 2.34 5.55
C CYS A 37 -0.61 1.29 5.04
N ALA A 38 0.67 1.53 5.28
CA ALA A 38 1.71 0.62 4.84
C ALA A 38 1.55 -0.77 5.44
N SER A 39 1.86 -1.78 4.64
CA SER A 39 1.70 -3.19 4.97
C SER A 39 2.73 -4.01 4.18
N ALA A 40 3.12 -5.16 4.73
CA ALA A 40 3.94 -6.14 4.02
C ALA A 40 3.21 -6.79 2.82
N ILE A 41 1.89 -6.58 2.69
CA ILE A 41 1.11 -7.01 1.52
C ILE A 41 1.26 -5.97 0.41
N LEU A 42 2.39 -6.01 -0.31
CA LEU A 42 2.79 -4.99 -1.29
C LEU A 42 1.83 -4.87 -2.49
N TYR A 43 1.05 -5.91 -2.77
CA TYR A 43 0.02 -5.90 -3.82
C TYR A 43 -0.95 -4.71 -3.70
N GLN A 44 -1.31 -4.31 -2.48
CA GLN A 44 -2.23 -3.19 -2.24
C GLN A 44 -1.65 -1.87 -2.76
N ALA A 45 -0.37 -1.60 -2.42
CA ALA A 45 0.32 -0.40 -2.88
C ALA A 45 0.57 -0.44 -4.40
N GLU A 46 1.00 -1.58 -4.93
CA GLU A 46 1.21 -1.76 -6.36
C GLU A 46 -0.07 -1.52 -7.17
N HIS A 47 -1.18 -2.11 -6.73
CA HIS A 47 -2.47 -1.94 -7.40
C HIS A 47 -2.93 -0.48 -7.33
N LEU A 48 -2.84 0.17 -6.17
CA LEU A 48 -3.19 1.57 -5.98
C LEU A 48 -2.38 2.50 -6.90
N PHE A 49 -1.05 2.36 -6.93
CA PHE A 49 -0.18 3.21 -7.73
C PHE A 49 -0.45 3.05 -9.22
N ARG A 50 -0.65 1.80 -9.70
CA ARG A 50 -1.02 1.54 -11.09
C ARG A 50 -2.36 2.21 -11.44
N VAL A 51 -3.38 2.04 -10.60
CA VAL A 51 -4.69 2.65 -10.83
C VAL A 51 -4.61 4.18 -10.85
N LEU A 52 -3.79 4.79 -9.97
CA LEU A 52 -3.59 6.24 -9.96
C LEU A 52 -2.83 6.74 -11.20
N GLN A 53 -1.91 5.96 -11.78
CA GLN A 53 -1.29 6.31 -13.07
C GLN A 53 -2.31 6.24 -14.22
N GLU A 54 -3.18 5.24 -14.21
CA GLU A 54 -4.23 5.06 -15.22
C GLU A 54 -5.37 6.07 -15.08
N ARG A 55 -5.66 6.50 -13.84
CA ARG A 55 -6.71 7.48 -13.49
C ARG A 55 -6.18 8.55 -12.52
N PRO A 56 -5.36 9.51 -12.99
CA PRO A 56 -4.76 10.53 -12.12
C PRO A 56 -5.77 11.44 -11.41
N SER A 57 -6.98 11.58 -11.96
CA SER A 57 -8.09 12.34 -11.36
C SER A 57 -8.91 11.56 -10.34
N LEU A 58 -8.57 10.29 -10.06
CA LEU A 58 -9.28 9.45 -9.10
C LEU A 58 -9.14 9.97 -7.67
N SER A 59 -8.00 10.59 -7.34
CA SER A 59 -7.81 11.26 -6.06
C SER A 59 -7.10 12.59 -6.24
N LYS A 60 -7.47 13.59 -5.43
CA LYS A 60 -6.72 14.86 -5.35
C LYS A 60 -5.54 14.77 -4.38
N CYS A 61 -5.51 13.75 -3.51
CA CYS A 61 -4.44 13.58 -2.54
C CYS A 61 -4.24 12.11 -2.17
N LEU A 62 -3.01 11.63 -2.25
CA LEU A 62 -2.59 10.33 -1.74
C LEU A 62 -1.73 10.52 -0.49
N VAL A 63 -2.13 9.93 0.63
CA VAL A 63 -1.36 9.90 1.86
C VAL A 63 -0.76 8.51 2.06
N LEU A 64 0.57 8.43 2.08
CA LEU A 64 1.32 7.25 2.48
C LEU A 64 1.51 7.30 4.00
N CYS A 65 0.87 6.40 4.74
CA CYS A 65 0.88 6.40 6.20
C CYS A 65 1.58 5.16 6.74
N GLY A 66 2.58 5.34 7.60
CA GLY A 66 3.34 4.24 8.18
C GLY A 66 4.64 4.73 8.81
N GLY A 67 4.79 4.51 10.11
CA GLY A 67 6.00 4.89 10.84
C GLY A 67 6.98 3.72 10.96
N VAL A 68 7.58 3.60 12.13
CA VAL A 68 8.39 2.43 12.51
C VAL A 68 7.65 1.70 13.63
N GLY A 69 7.51 0.39 13.48
CA GLY A 69 6.87 -0.47 14.47
C GLY A 69 7.24 -1.94 14.31
N HIS A 70 6.56 -2.79 15.07
CA HIS A 70 6.80 -4.25 15.08
C HIS A 70 6.76 -4.88 13.69
N SER A 71 5.92 -4.35 12.80
CA SER A 71 5.69 -4.93 11.48
C SER A 71 6.69 -4.48 10.41
N THR A 72 7.55 -3.49 10.72
CA THR A 72 8.41 -2.84 9.73
C THR A 72 9.41 -3.82 9.10
N HIS A 73 9.93 -4.77 9.88
CA HIS A 73 10.84 -5.78 9.32
C HIS A 73 10.16 -6.69 8.30
N PHE A 74 8.87 -7.03 8.49
CA PHE A 74 8.14 -7.84 7.51
C PHE A 74 7.97 -7.10 6.19
N MET A 75 7.84 -5.77 6.24
CA MET A 75 7.81 -4.96 5.02
C MET A 75 9.16 -5.00 4.29
N TYR A 76 10.27 -4.89 5.00
CA TYR A 76 11.61 -5.02 4.40
C TYR A 76 11.81 -6.41 3.77
N ASP A 77 11.43 -7.47 4.49
CA ASP A 77 11.50 -8.85 4.00
C ASP A 77 10.63 -9.04 2.76
N ALA A 78 9.42 -8.49 2.75
CA ALA A 78 8.52 -8.54 1.61
C ALA A 78 9.11 -7.83 0.39
N VAL A 79 9.74 -6.66 0.56
CA VAL A 79 10.39 -5.95 -0.54
C VAL A 79 11.58 -6.74 -1.07
N ALA A 80 12.42 -7.28 -0.18
CA ALA A 80 13.58 -8.09 -0.55
C ALA A 80 13.21 -9.36 -1.33
N GLN A 81 12.06 -9.96 -1.04
CA GLN A 81 11.54 -11.16 -1.72
C GLN A 81 10.69 -10.83 -2.95
N HIS A 82 10.34 -9.56 -3.18
CA HIS A 82 9.46 -9.17 -4.27
C HIS A 82 10.18 -9.22 -5.62
N PRO A 83 9.63 -9.88 -6.66
CA PRO A 83 10.30 -10.05 -7.95
C PRO A 83 10.63 -8.73 -8.67
N ARG A 84 9.89 -7.65 -8.36
CA ARG A 84 10.09 -6.31 -8.94
C ARG A 84 10.74 -5.32 -7.99
N PHE A 85 10.51 -5.43 -6.68
CA PHE A 85 10.92 -4.40 -5.71
C PHE A 85 12.22 -4.74 -4.98
N SER A 86 12.77 -5.94 -5.17
CA SER A 86 14.01 -6.36 -4.50
C SER A 86 15.22 -5.46 -4.80
N GLU A 87 15.20 -4.71 -5.90
CA GLU A 87 16.29 -3.79 -6.30
C GLU A 87 16.54 -2.69 -5.25
N ILE A 88 15.51 -2.24 -4.52
CA ILE A 88 15.65 -1.20 -3.48
C ILE A 88 15.87 -1.76 -2.08
N ALA A 89 15.97 -3.08 -1.92
CA ALA A 89 15.94 -3.73 -0.60
C ALA A 89 17.03 -3.23 0.36
N GLN A 90 18.23 -2.93 -0.15
CA GLN A 90 19.33 -2.40 0.66
C GLN A 90 19.13 -0.93 1.06
N ASP A 91 18.39 -0.16 0.27
CA ASP A 91 18.23 1.28 0.45
C ASP A 91 17.10 1.66 1.41
N ILE A 92 16.22 0.70 1.73
CA ILE A 92 15.02 0.93 2.54
C ILE A 92 15.20 0.60 4.02
N HIS A 93 16.31 -0.05 4.41
CA HIS A 93 16.56 -0.40 5.79
C HIS A 93 16.72 0.85 6.67
N GLY A 94 15.97 0.89 7.77
CA GLY A 94 15.93 2.03 8.68
C GLY A 94 14.97 3.14 8.26
N LEU A 95 14.31 3.01 7.10
CA LEU A 95 13.24 3.93 6.70
C LEU A 95 11.91 3.54 7.35
N PRO A 96 11.09 4.51 7.78
CA PRO A 96 9.68 4.30 8.11
C PRO A 96 8.92 3.65 6.95
N GLU A 97 7.88 2.89 7.26
CA GLU A 97 7.10 2.13 6.27
C GLU A 97 6.50 3.03 5.17
N ALA A 98 6.06 4.25 5.50
CA ALA A 98 5.60 5.22 4.50
C ALA A 98 6.69 5.65 3.52
N ARG A 99 7.94 5.75 3.99
CA ARG A 99 9.11 6.06 3.16
C ARG A 99 9.53 4.88 2.29
N VAL A 100 9.28 3.65 2.74
CA VAL A 100 9.42 2.47 1.89
C VAL A 100 8.41 2.51 0.74
N LEU A 101 7.14 2.80 1.02
CA LEU A 101 6.11 2.98 -0.03
C LEU A 101 6.49 4.11 -0.99
N GLU A 102 7.00 5.23 -0.47
CA GLU A 102 7.47 6.34 -1.28
C GLU A 102 8.61 5.90 -2.22
N ARG A 103 9.59 5.14 -1.70
CA ARG A 103 10.69 4.63 -2.53
C ARG A 103 10.18 3.69 -3.62
N ILE A 104 9.20 2.84 -3.31
CA ILE A 104 8.57 1.96 -4.30
C ILE A 104 7.91 2.79 -5.41
N LEU A 105 7.10 3.78 -5.03
CA LEU A 105 6.44 4.70 -5.95
C LEU A 105 7.46 5.38 -6.87
N ASP A 106 8.51 5.97 -6.30
CA ASP A 106 9.47 6.79 -7.05
C ASP A 106 10.39 5.97 -7.96
N THR A 107 10.65 4.71 -7.60
CA THR A 107 11.57 3.85 -8.34
C THR A 107 10.87 3.08 -9.45
N PHE A 108 9.65 2.61 -9.21
CA PHE A 108 9.01 1.64 -10.09
C PHE A 108 7.79 2.18 -10.84
N PHE A 109 7.23 3.31 -10.41
CA PHE A 109 6.02 3.89 -11.01
C PHE A 109 6.30 5.32 -11.51
N ASP A 110 5.47 5.80 -12.42
CA ASP A 110 5.55 7.17 -12.89
C ASP A 110 4.80 8.09 -11.93
N ARG A 111 5.52 8.61 -10.92
CA ARG A 111 4.98 9.62 -9.99
C ARG A 111 4.41 10.81 -10.76
N SER A 112 5.05 11.23 -11.86
CA SER A 112 4.61 12.41 -12.60
C SER A 112 3.24 12.22 -13.24
N ALA A 113 2.97 11.02 -13.80
CA ALA A 113 1.65 10.67 -14.31
C ALA A 113 0.54 10.80 -13.24
N ILE A 114 0.85 10.51 -11.97
CA ILE A 114 -0.08 10.68 -10.85
C ILE A 114 -0.24 12.16 -10.50
N THR A 115 0.87 12.90 -10.35
CA THR A 115 0.84 14.30 -9.89
C THR A 115 0.34 15.29 -10.94
N ASP A 116 0.54 15.01 -12.23
CA ASP A 116 0.08 15.86 -13.34
C ASP A 116 -1.45 15.94 -13.42
N GLY A 117 -2.14 14.93 -12.88
CA GLY A 117 -3.59 14.94 -12.66
C GLY A 117 -4.06 15.86 -11.51
N GLY A 118 -3.13 16.52 -10.82
CA GLY A 118 -3.40 17.33 -9.64
C GLY A 118 -3.43 16.55 -8.33
N CYS A 119 -2.99 15.28 -8.31
CA CYS A 119 -2.90 14.48 -7.10
C CYS A 119 -1.65 14.85 -6.29
N MET A 120 -1.84 15.36 -5.08
CA MET A 120 -0.76 15.65 -4.15
C MET A 120 -0.37 14.40 -3.35
N ILE A 121 0.92 14.07 -3.29
CA ILE A 121 1.41 12.93 -2.53
C ILE A 121 2.01 13.42 -1.21
N LEU A 122 1.41 12.98 -0.10
CA LEU A 122 1.83 13.30 1.26
C LEU A 122 2.42 12.04 1.91
N VAL A 123 3.47 12.22 2.69
CA VAL A 123 4.12 11.14 3.44
C VAL A 123 3.97 11.43 4.92
N GLU A 124 3.30 10.54 5.63
CA GLU A 124 3.14 10.58 7.08
C GLU A 124 3.94 9.45 7.72
N ASP A 125 5.17 9.80 8.12
CA ASP A 125 6.21 8.90 8.63
C ASP A 125 6.41 9.02 10.16
N ASN A 126 5.67 9.91 10.83
CA ASN A 126 5.81 10.23 12.26
C ASN A 126 4.87 9.46 13.20
N ARG A 127 4.45 8.24 12.84
CA ARG A 127 3.73 7.34 13.78
C ARG A 127 4.65 6.28 14.37
N PRO A 128 5.39 6.54 15.45
CA PRO A 128 5.91 5.45 16.26
C PRO A 128 4.70 4.67 16.81
N THR A 129 4.66 3.33 16.63
CA THR A 129 3.81 2.51 17.49
C THR A 129 4.39 2.63 18.89
N VAL A 130 3.76 3.44 19.74
CA VAL A 130 4.15 3.54 21.15
C VAL A 130 3.87 2.15 21.76
N ASP A 131 4.93 1.48 22.21
CA ASP A 131 4.82 0.28 23.05
C ASP A 131 4.08 0.57 24.36
#